data_AF-A0A1L5KM63-F1
#
_entry.id   AF-A0A1L5KM63-F1
#
_cell.length_a   1.000
_cell.length_b   1.000
_cell.length_c   1.000
_cell.angle_alpha   90.00
_cell.angle_beta   90.00
_cell.angle_gamma   90.00
#
_symmetry.space_group_name_H-M   'P 1'
#
loop_
_entity.id
_entity.type
_entity.pdbx_description
1 polymer ?
#
loop_
_entity_poly.entity_id
_entity_poly.type
_entity_poly.pdbx_seq_one_letter_code
_entity_poly.pdbx_strand_id
1 'polypeptide(L)'
;MPGHFPTDDFALAEFDGTNLYEHSDPREGYHQDWNTLIYNYGRREVSNFLVGNALYWIERFGIDALRVDAVASMIYRDYSRKEGEWIPNEFGGRENLEAIEFLRNTNRILGEQVSGAVTMAEESTDFPGVSRPQDMGGLGFWYKWNLGWMHDTLDYMKLDPVYRQYHHDKLTFGILYNYTENFVLPLSHDEVVHGKKSILDRMPGDAWQKFANLRAYYGWMWAFPGKKLLFMGNEFAQGREWNHDASLDWHLLEGGDNWHHGVQRLVRDLNLTYRHHKAMHELDFDPYGFEWLVVDDKERSVLIFVRRDKEGNEIIVASNFT
;
A
#
# COMPACT_ATOMS: atom_id res chain seq x y z
N MET A 1 -3.60 -2.72 -15.68
CA MET A 1 -2.33 -2.93 -14.96
C MET A 1 -1.19 -2.60 -15.92
N PRO A 2 -0.42 -1.53 -15.70
CA PRO A 2 0.57 -1.08 -16.68
C PRO A 2 1.88 -1.88 -16.67
N GLY A 3 2.10 -2.75 -15.68
CA GLY A 3 3.37 -3.46 -15.52
C GLY A 3 3.59 -4.61 -16.52
N HIS A 4 2.52 -5.30 -16.91
CA HIS A 4 2.57 -6.52 -17.70
C HIS A 4 1.20 -6.91 -18.27
N PHE A 5 1.19 -7.87 -19.18
CA PHE A 5 -0.03 -8.48 -19.76
C PHE A 5 0.19 -9.98 -20.06
N PRO A 6 -0.88 -10.80 -20.07
CA PRO A 6 -0.74 -12.24 -20.28
C PRO A 6 -0.43 -12.60 -21.75
N THR A 7 0.00 -13.83 -21.98
CA THR A 7 0.41 -14.36 -23.29
C THR A 7 -0.76 -14.92 -24.11
N ASP A 8 -2.00 -14.54 -23.78
CA ASP A 8 -3.17 -15.02 -24.50
C ASP A 8 -3.15 -14.57 -25.98
N ASP A 9 -3.30 -15.51 -26.90
CA ASP A 9 -3.18 -15.30 -28.35
C ASP A 9 -4.27 -14.38 -28.94
N PHE A 10 -5.43 -14.30 -28.28
CA PHE A 10 -6.53 -13.42 -28.65
C PHE A 10 -6.35 -11.97 -28.18
N ALA A 11 -5.28 -11.66 -27.42
CA ALA A 11 -5.07 -10.38 -26.77
C ALA A 11 -3.98 -9.52 -27.45
N LEU A 12 -2.96 -9.10 -26.69
CA LEU A 12 -1.92 -8.15 -27.16
C LEU A 12 -0.60 -8.82 -27.57
N ALA A 13 -0.41 -10.10 -27.23
CA ALA A 13 0.80 -10.84 -27.56
C ALA A 13 0.95 -10.97 -29.08
N GLU A 14 2.13 -10.65 -29.62
CA GLU A 14 2.43 -10.72 -31.05
C GLU A 14 1.34 -10.12 -31.97
N PHE A 15 0.78 -8.97 -31.54
CA PHE A 15 -0.48 -8.42 -32.06
C PHE A 15 -0.57 -8.29 -33.59
N ASP A 16 0.54 -8.00 -34.27
CA ASP A 16 0.64 -7.89 -35.73
C ASP A 16 1.57 -8.92 -36.38
N GLY A 17 1.87 -10.00 -35.66
CA GLY A 17 2.88 -11.00 -36.01
C GLY A 17 4.31 -10.58 -35.64
N THR A 18 4.48 -9.48 -34.91
CA THR A 18 5.75 -9.06 -34.30
C THR A 18 5.55 -8.70 -32.82
N ASN A 19 6.65 -8.58 -32.06
CA ASN A 19 6.61 -8.06 -30.69
C ASN A 19 6.26 -6.56 -30.69
N LEU A 20 4.96 -6.27 -30.81
CA LEU A 20 4.43 -4.93 -30.99
C LEU A 20 4.31 -4.19 -29.66
N TYR A 21 3.56 -4.79 -28.72
CA TYR A 21 3.28 -4.21 -27.41
C TYR A 21 4.35 -4.56 -26.39
N GLU A 22 4.87 -5.77 -26.44
CA GLU A 22 5.95 -6.28 -25.61
C GLU A 22 7.33 -5.90 -26.15
N HIS A 23 8.33 -5.88 -25.27
CA HIS A 23 9.72 -5.70 -25.70
C HIS A 23 10.24 -6.96 -26.42
N SER A 24 10.93 -6.79 -27.55
CA SER A 24 11.39 -7.92 -28.38
C SER A 24 12.52 -8.73 -27.75
N ASP A 25 13.32 -8.13 -26.87
CA ASP A 25 14.29 -8.88 -26.07
C ASP A 25 13.58 -9.50 -24.85
N PRO A 26 13.51 -10.84 -24.74
CA PRO A 26 12.81 -11.51 -23.64
C PRO A 26 13.43 -11.24 -22.26
N ARG A 27 14.70 -10.81 -22.19
CA ARG A 27 15.34 -10.37 -20.93
C ARG A 27 14.73 -9.09 -20.38
N GLU A 28 14.00 -8.35 -21.21
CA GLU A 28 13.31 -7.12 -20.84
C GLU A 28 11.78 -7.24 -21.02
N GLY A 29 11.34 -8.09 -21.95
CA GLY A 29 9.96 -8.26 -22.38
C GLY A 29 9.17 -9.36 -21.67
N TYR A 30 9.75 -10.08 -20.71
CA TYR A 30 9.09 -11.22 -20.05
C TYR A 30 9.37 -11.28 -18.54
N HIS A 31 8.31 -11.45 -17.74
CA HIS A 31 8.40 -11.80 -16.31
C HIS A 31 8.42 -13.32 -16.15
N GLN A 32 9.57 -13.87 -15.75
CA GLN A 32 9.79 -15.32 -15.66
C GLN A 32 8.90 -15.99 -14.61
N ASP A 33 8.80 -15.41 -13.40
CA ASP A 33 8.03 -16.00 -12.31
C ASP A 33 6.51 -15.91 -12.52
N TRP A 34 6.06 -14.97 -13.36
CA TRP A 34 4.62 -14.72 -13.59
C TRP A 34 4.12 -15.28 -14.92
N ASN A 35 5.02 -15.68 -15.81
CA ASN A 35 4.71 -16.07 -17.18
C ASN A 35 3.88 -15.03 -17.95
N THR A 36 4.34 -13.78 -17.94
CA THR A 36 3.65 -12.64 -18.58
C THR A 36 4.62 -11.77 -19.37
N LEU A 37 4.08 -11.02 -20.33
CA LEU A 37 4.82 -10.10 -21.19
C LEU A 37 4.89 -8.70 -20.59
N ILE A 38 6.00 -8.02 -20.80
CA ILE A 38 6.27 -6.66 -20.32
C ILE A 38 6.15 -5.70 -21.49
N TYR A 39 5.37 -4.63 -21.30
CA TYR A 39 5.20 -3.59 -22.29
C TYR A 39 6.53 -2.93 -22.68
N ASN A 40 6.69 -2.64 -23.96
CA ASN A 40 7.80 -1.84 -24.48
C ASN A 40 7.54 -0.35 -24.21
N TYR A 41 7.86 0.09 -22.98
CA TYR A 41 7.64 1.48 -22.56
C TYR A 41 8.38 2.52 -23.42
N GLY A 42 9.49 2.13 -24.06
CA GLY A 42 10.26 2.99 -24.96
C GLY A 42 9.57 3.24 -26.31
N ARG A 43 8.60 2.40 -26.70
CA ARG A 43 7.84 2.57 -27.93
C ARG A 43 6.71 3.59 -27.74
N ARG A 44 6.73 4.64 -28.55
CA ARG A 44 5.80 5.79 -28.43
C ARG A 44 4.34 5.38 -28.44
N GLU A 45 3.94 4.50 -29.34
CA GLU A 45 2.55 4.05 -29.48
C GLU A 45 2.09 3.22 -28.28
N VAL A 46 2.97 2.39 -27.72
CA VAL A 46 2.69 1.57 -26.52
C VAL A 46 2.56 2.45 -25.29
N SER A 47 3.51 3.38 -25.09
CA SER A 47 3.43 4.37 -24.01
C SER A 47 2.15 5.22 -24.12
N ASN A 48 1.82 5.69 -25.33
CA ASN A 48 0.59 6.46 -25.58
C ASN A 48 -0.68 5.63 -25.32
N PHE A 49 -0.69 4.35 -25.67
CA PHE A 49 -1.79 3.44 -25.35
C PHE A 49 -2.02 3.34 -23.84
N LEU A 50 -0.95 3.16 -23.05
CA LEU A 50 -1.04 3.03 -21.59
C LEU A 50 -1.41 4.35 -20.90
N VAL A 51 -0.80 5.47 -21.29
CA VAL A 51 -1.16 6.81 -20.78
C VAL A 51 -2.62 7.13 -21.11
N GLY A 52 -3.02 6.89 -22.36
CA GLY A 52 -4.40 7.09 -22.81
C GLY A 52 -5.38 6.22 -22.05
N ASN A 53 -5.01 4.98 -21.69
CA ASN A 53 -5.83 4.10 -20.86
C ASN A 53 -6.03 4.65 -19.45
N ALA A 54 -4.99 5.20 -18.82
CA ALA A 54 -5.10 5.82 -17.51
C ALA A 54 -6.07 7.02 -17.52
N LEU A 55 -5.94 7.91 -18.51
CA LEU A 55 -6.87 9.03 -18.72
C LEU A 55 -8.29 8.55 -18.98
N TYR A 56 -8.45 7.52 -19.82
CA TYR A 56 -9.77 7.01 -20.21
C TYR A 56 -10.60 6.58 -18.99
N TRP A 57 -10.02 5.89 -18.02
CA TRP A 57 -10.73 5.51 -16.79
C TRP A 57 -11.21 6.72 -15.99
N ILE A 58 -10.34 7.72 -15.82
CA ILE A 58 -10.67 8.91 -15.03
C ILE A 58 -11.71 9.76 -15.74
N GLU A 59 -11.51 10.08 -17.02
CA GLU A 59 -12.39 10.97 -17.79
C GLU A 59 -13.76 10.36 -18.13
N ARG A 60 -13.80 9.05 -18.42
CA ARG A 60 -15.03 8.41 -18.91
C ARG A 60 -15.84 7.74 -17.82
N PHE A 61 -15.19 7.26 -16.76
CA PHE A 61 -15.87 6.58 -15.67
C PHE A 61 -15.89 7.40 -14.38
N GLY A 62 -15.22 8.56 -14.33
CA GLY A 62 -15.19 9.41 -13.15
C GLY A 62 -14.45 8.78 -11.98
N ILE A 63 -13.44 7.95 -12.25
CA ILE A 63 -12.60 7.35 -11.22
C ILE A 63 -11.67 8.42 -10.62
N ASP A 64 -11.67 8.58 -9.30
CA ASP A 64 -10.87 9.61 -8.62
C ASP A 64 -9.39 9.22 -8.44
N ALA A 65 -9.06 7.93 -8.51
CA ALA A 65 -7.71 7.48 -8.22
C ALA A 65 -7.32 6.19 -8.94
N LEU A 66 -6.04 6.08 -9.30
CA LEU A 66 -5.44 4.85 -9.81
C LEU A 66 -4.36 4.34 -8.85
N ARG A 67 -4.37 3.04 -8.55
CA ARG A 67 -3.29 2.38 -7.81
C ARG A 67 -2.52 1.45 -8.75
N VAL A 68 -1.20 1.57 -8.75
CA VAL A 68 -0.28 0.69 -9.50
C VAL A 68 0.38 -0.27 -8.51
N ASP A 69 0.14 -1.55 -8.72
CA ASP A 69 0.77 -2.66 -8.00
C ASP A 69 2.16 -2.96 -8.55
N ALA A 70 3.03 -3.51 -7.71
CA ALA A 70 4.34 -4.02 -8.05
C ALA A 70 5.17 -3.06 -8.93
N VAL A 71 5.25 -1.77 -8.59
CA VAL A 71 6.02 -0.77 -9.36
C VAL A 71 7.49 -1.18 -9.52
N ALA A 72 8.05 -1.89 -8.53
CA ALA A 72 9.40 -2.46 -8.59
C ALA A 72 9.62 -3.36 -9.82
N SER A 73 8.58 -4.08 -10.28
CA SER A 73 8.62 -4.93 -11.47
C SER A 73 8.85 -4.15 -12.76
N MET A 74 8.46 -2.87 -12.76
CA MET A 74 8.58 -1.98 -13.91
C MET A 74 9.94 -1.27 -13.91
N ILE A 75 10.34 -0.71 -12.76
CA ILE A 75 11.47 0.23 -12.67
C ILE A 75 12.84 -0.46 -12.58
N TYR A 76 12.88 -1.79 -12.45
CA TYR A 76 14.13 -2.56 -12.39
C TYR A 76 14.23 -3.60 -13.50
N ARG A 77 15.33 -3.55 -14.25
CA ARG A 77 15.69 -4.50 -15.31
C ARG A 77 16.08 -5.87 -14.76
N ASP A 78 16.50 -5.95 -13.49
CA ASP A 78 16.88 -7.19 -12.81
C ASP A 78 15.76 -7.80 -11.95
N TYR A 79 14.53 -7.25 -11.99
CA TYR A 79 13.42 -7.74 -11.18
C TYR A 79 13.13 -9.22 -11.48
N SER A 80 13.24 -10.07 -10.44
CA SER A 80 12.97 -11.51 -10.54
C SER A 80 13.87 -12.22 -11.59
N ARG A 81 15.08 -11.70 -11.82
CA ARG A 81 16.07 -12.28 -12.75
C ARG A 81 17.39 -12.60 -12.05
N LYS A 82 18.05 -13.68 -12.45
CA LYS A 82 19.37 -14.02 -11.91
C LYS A 82 20.47 -13.23 -12.62
N GLU A 83 21.66 -13.25 -12.02
CA GLU A 83 22.87 -12.72 -12.65
C GLU A 83 23.08 -13.35 -14.04
N GLY A 84 23.29 -12.50 -15.05
CA GLY A 84 23.44 -12.93 -16.46
C GLY A 84 22.13 -13.12 -17.23
N GLU A 85 20.96 -13.02 -16.58
CA GLU A 85 19.64 -13.12 -17.22
C GLU A 85 19.00 -11.76 -17.54
N TRP A 86 19.71 -10.65 -17.28
CA TRP A 86 19.27 -9.28 -17.54
C TRP A 86 20.40 -8.42 -18.14
N ILE A 87 20.07 -7.23 -18.64
CA ILE A 87 21.02 -6.30 -19.26
C ILE A 87 20.94 -4.94 -18.54
N PRO A 88 22.08 -4.29 -18.22
CA PRO A 88 22.07 -2.94 -17.67
C PRO A 88 21.55 -1.89 -18.66
N ASN A 89 21.09 -0.76 -18.13
CA ASN A 89 20.77 0.41 -18.93
C ASN A 89 22.03 1.05 -19.55
N GLU A 90 21.83 2.08 -20.37
CA GLU A 90 22.93 2.78 -21.08
C GLU A 90 24.02 3.38 -20.15
N PHE A 91 23.71 3.57 -18.86
CA PHE A 91 24.64 4.06 -17.85
C PHE A 91 25.26 2.96 -16.98
N GLY A 92 24.96 1.69 -17.27
CA GLY A 92 25.46 0.55 -16.50
C GLY A 92 24.64 0.19 -15.26
N GLY A 93 23.51 0.87 -15.02
CA GLY A 93 22.63 0.63 -13.87
C GLY A 93 21.54 -0.42 -14.13
N ARG A 94 20.83 -0.80 -13.06
CA ARG A 94 19.69 -1.75 -13.12
C ARG A 94 18.35 -1.09 -13.37
N GLU A 95 18.30 0.24 -13.38
CA GLU A 95 17.08 1.02 -13.53
C GLU A 95 16.54 0.89 -14.96
N ASN A 96 15.24 0.62 -15.09
CA ASN A 96 14.52 0.66 -16.35
C ASN A 96 14.10 2.11 -16.63
N LEU A 97 14.95 2.83 -17.37
CA LEU A 97 14.79 4.27 -17.61
C LEU A 97 13.51 4.57 -18.40
N GLU A 98 13.15 3.70 -19.33
CA GLU A 98 11.94 3.79 -20.15
C GLU A 98 10.67 3.66 -19.30
N ALA A 99 10.65 2.69 -18.37
CA ALA A 99 9.54 2.54 -17.44
C ALA A 99 9.44 3.71 -16.44
N ILE A 100 10.58 4.19 -15.93
CA ILE A 100 10.64 5.36 -15.03
C ILE A 100 10.08 6.60 -15.74
N GLU A 101 10.50 6.87 -16.97
CA GLU A 101 10.01 8.00 -17.74
C GLU A 101 8.54 7.83 -18.11
N PHE A 102 8.09 6.62 -18.45
CA PHE A 102 6.68 6.32 -18.65
C PHE A 102 5.82 6.66 -17.41
N LEU A 103 6.23 6.24 -16.21
CA LEU A 103 5.51 6.53 -14.97
C LEU A 103 5.47 8.03 -14.67
N ARG A 104 6.61 8.72 -14.79
CA ARG A 104 6.71 10.16 -14.61
C ARG A 104 5.80 10.92 -15.56
N ASN A 105 5.88 10.60 -16.85
CA ASN A 105 5.06 11.21 -17.88
C ASN A 105 3.57 10.94 -17.67
N THR A 106 3.19 9.72 -17.27
CA THR A 106 1.80 9.37 -16.95
C THR A 106 1.28 10.21 -15.79
N ASN A 107 2.00 10.25 -14.68
CA ASN A 107 1.60 11.03 -13.50
C ASN A 107 1.53 12.53 -13.78
N ARG A 108 2.48 13.07 -14.56
CA ARG A 108 2.47 14.47 -15.01
C ARG A 108 1.22 14.78 -15.83
N ILE A 109 0.91 13.95 -16.83
CA ILE A 109 -0.27 14.13 -17.69
C ILE A 109 -1.56 14.05 -16.87
N LEU A 110 -1.68 13.10 -15.93
CA LEU A 110 -2.83 13.02 -15.05
C LEU A 110 -2.98 14.29 -14.19
N GLY A 111 -1.89 14.78 -13.59
CA GLY A 111 -1.92 16.01 -12.81
C GLY A 111 -2.28 17.27 -13.61
N GLU A 112 -1.93 17.31 -14.89
CA GLU A 112 -2.25 18.44 -15.79
C GLU A 112 -3.67 18.38 -16.36
N GLN A 113 -4.17 17.19 -16.71
CA GLN A 113 -5.42 17.03 -17.47
C GLN A 113 -6.63 16.77 -16.57
N VAL A 114 -6.45 16.12 -15.42
CA VAL A 114 -7.56 15.67 -14.56
C VAL A 114 -7.37 16.15 -13.12
N SER A 115 -7.75 17.41 -12.89
CA SER A 115 -7.64 18.05 -11.57
C SER A 115 -8.40 17.26 -10.49
N GLY A 116 -7.73 16.97 -9.38
CA GLY A 116 -8.28 16.25 -8.24
C GLY A 116 -8.06 14.73 -8.28
N ALA A 117 -7.72 14.16 -9.44
CA ALA A 117 -7.35 12.76 -9.51
C ALA A 117 -5.95 12.52 -8.89
N VAL A 118 -5.77 11.35 -8.27
CA VAL A 118 -4.51 10.99 -7.62
C VAL A 118 -4.03 9.60 -8.05
N THR A 119 -2.72 9.38 -7.98
CA THR A 119 -2.14 8.05 -8.20
C THR A 119 -1.43 7.54 -6.96
N MET A 120 -1.47 6.22 -6.77
CA MET A 120 -0.85 5.53 -5.64
C MET A 120 0.06 4.41 -6.16
N ALA A 121 1.26 4.32 -5.61
CA ALA A 121 2.20 3.25 -5.91
C ALA A 121 2.29 2.27 -4.76
N GLU A 122 2.33 0.98 -5.09
CA GLU A 122 2.94 -0.02 -4.24
C GLU A 122 4.28 -0.39 -4.84
N GLU A 123 5.34 -0.06 -4.10
CA GLU A 123 6.72 -0.16 -4.52
C GLU A 123 7.48 -0.72 -3.31
N SER A 124 8.01 -1.93 -3.47
CA SER A 124 8.51 -2.79 -2.39
C SER A 124 10.03 -2.77 -2.22
N THR A 125 10.70 -1.84 -2.90
CA THR A 125 12.10 -1.52 -2.68
C THR A 125 12.23 -0.14 -2.02
N ASP A 126 13.48 0.27 -1.78
CA ASP A 126 13.80 1.59 -1.23
C ASP A 126 14.02 2.64 -2.33
N PHE A 127 13.26 2.56 -3.45
CA PHE A 127 13.35 3.58 -4.50
C PHE A 127 12.96 4.95 -3.92
N PRO A 128 13.84 5.98 -4.02
CA PRO A 128 13.58 7.26 -3.38
C PRO A 128 12.64 8.13 -4.22
N GLY A 129 11.75 8.87 -3.56
CA GLY A 129 10.93 9.89 -4.19
C GLY A 129 9.78 9.35 -5.03
N VAL A 130 9.25 8.17 -4.70
CA VAL A 130 8.13 7.56 -5.44
C VAL A 130 6.93 8.52 -5.48
N SER A 131 6.61 9.14 -4.35
CA SER A 131 5.51 10.10 -4.21
C SER A 131 5.96 11.56 -4.21
N ARG A 132 7.10 11.85 -4.85
CA ARG A 132 7.63 13.20 -5.02
C ARG A 132 7.47 13.68 -6.47
N PRO A 133 7.34 15.00 -6.67
CA PRO A 133 7.31 15.61 -7.99
C PRO A 133 8.51 15.24 -8.88
N GLN A 134 8.31 15.22 -10.20
CA GLN A 134 9.34 14.88 -11.18
C GLN A 134 10.51 15.86 -11.19
N ASP A 135 10.27 17.15 -10.96
CA ASP A 135 11.31 18.19 -10.87
C ASP A 135 12.25 18.01 -9.66
N MET A 136 11.81 17.26 -8.64
CA MET A 136 12.63 16.79 -7.51
C MET A 136 13.25 15.41 -7.75
N GLY A 137 13.14 14.86 -8.97
CA GLY A 137 13.64 13.53 -9.32
C GLY A 137 12.71 12.38 -8.94
N GLY A 138 11.48 12.65 -8.49
CA GLY A 138 10.53 11.61 -8.10
C GLY A 138 9.80 10.93 -9.26
N LEU A 139 8.96 9.93 -8.95
CA LEU A 139 8.10 9.24 -9.95
C LEU A 139 6.76 9.95 -10.18
N GLY A 140 6.43 10.95 -9.36
CA GLY A 140 5.22 11.76 -9.50
C GLY A 140 3.94 11.13 -8.96
N PHE A 141 4.01 10.01 -8.22
CA PHE A 141 2.81 9.51 -7.53
C PHE A 141 2.37 10.48 -6.43
N TRP A 142 1.08 10.47 -6.08
CA TRP A 142 0.60 11.25 -4.95
C TRP A 142 0.85 10.53 -3.63
N TYR A 143 0.79 9.20 -3.65
CA TYR A 143 0.98 8.35 -2.48
C TYR A 143 1.82 7.11 -2.76
N LYS A 144 2.52 6.61 -1.73
CA LYS A 144 3.18 5.29 -1.70
C LYS A 144 2.56 4.44 -0.60
N TRP A 145 2.37 3.15 -0.83
CA TRP A 145 2.04 2.20 0.23
C TRP A 145 3.22 2.03 1.20
N ASN A 146 2.97 2.15 2.50
CA ASN A 146 3.98 1.93 3.54
C ASN A 146 4.08 0.45 3.89
N LEU A 147 4.76 -0.32 3.04
CA LEU A 147 4.95 -1.75 3.25
C LEU A 147 5.83 -2.05 4.47
N GLY A 148 6.79 -1.19 4.79
CA GLY A 148 7.62 -1.31 6.00
C GLY A 148 6.77 -1.25 7.27
N TRP A 149 5.93 -0.22 7.41
CA TRP A 149 4.97 -0.11 8.52
C TRP A 149 4.02 -1.31 8.57
N MET A 150 3.53 -1.77 7.42
CA MET A 150 2.63 -2.92 7.34
C MET A 150 3.29 -4.18 7.91
N HIS A 151 4.52 -4.50 7.46
CA HIS A 151 5.26 -5.66 7.95
C HIS A 151 5.60 -5.55 9.43
N ASP A 152 6.16 -4.42 9.86
CA ASP A 152 6.58 -4.24 11.25
C ASP A 152 5.39 -4.34 12.21
N THR A 153 4.29 -3.65 11.91
CA THR A 153 3.13 -3.66 12.80
C THR A 153 2.40 -5.00 12.80
N LEU A 154 2.30 -5.70 11.66
CA LEU A 154 1.71 -7.04 11.63
C LEU A 154 2.59 -8.06 12.37
N ASP A 155 3.91 -7.97 12.26
CA ASP A 155 4.82 -8.84 13.00
C ASP A 155 4.77 -8.56 14.50
N TYR A 156 4.69 -7.30 14.89
CA TYR A 156 4.49 -6.91 16.30
C TYR A 156 3.20 -7.50 16.87
N MET A 157 2.09 -7.36 16.14
CA MET A 157 0.78 -7.81 16.62
C MET A 157 0.67 -9.33 16.76
N LYS A 158 1.48 -10.11 16.02
CA LYS A 158 1.56 -11.59 16.14
C LYS A 158 2.23 -12.06 17.44
N LEU A 159 3.06 -11.21 18.06
CA LEU A 159 3.79 -11.57 19.27
C LEU A 159 2.84 -11.68 20.46
N ASP A 160 3.03 -12.72 21.27
CA ASP A 160 2.44 -12.78 22.61
C ASP A 160 2.78 -11.48 23.37
N PRO A 161 1.81 -10.84 24.05
CA PRO A 161 2.01 -9.59 24.77
C PRO A 161 3.28 -9.55 25.64
N VAL A 162 3.68 -10.66 26.26
CA VAL A 162 4.87 -10.70 27.12
C VAL A 162 6.18 -10.45 26.36
N TYR A 163 6.22 -10.73 25.05
CA TYR A 163 7.40 -10.55 24.20
C TYR A 163 7.44 -9.19 23.49
N ARG A 164 6.34 -8.43 23.49
CA ARG A 164 6.26 -7.14 22.78
C ARG A 164 7.26 -6.10 23.28
N GLN A 165 7.66 -6.17 24.55
CA GLN A 165 8.69 -5.31 25.14
C GLN A 165 10.05 -5.40 24.41
N TYR A 166 10.36 -6.53 23.78
CA TYR A 166 11.62 -6.75 23.05
C TYR A 166 11.57 -6.27 21.59
N HIS A 167 10.39 -5.86 21.12
CA HIS A 167 10.11 -5.49 19.74
C HIS A 167 9.35 -4.17 19.64
N HIS A 168 9.50 -3.29 20.64
CA HIS A 168 8.80 -2.00 20.72
C HIS A 168 9.15 -1.09 19.52
N ASP A 169 10.36 -1.26 18.97
CA ASP A 169 10.85 -0.60 17.76
C ASP A 169 9.95 -0.84 16.54
N LYS A 170 9.27 -1.99 16.45
CA LYS A 170 8.35 -2.26 15.33
C LYS A 170 7.17 -1.30 15.25
N LEU A 171 6.77 -0.67 16.37
CA LEU A 171 5.73 0.35 16.35
C LEU A 171 6.29 1.78 16.20
N THR A 172 7.57 2.00 16.51
CA THR A 172 8.15 3.35 16.50
C THR A 172 8.97 3.63 15.24
N PHE A 173 9.58 2.62 14.62
CA PHE A 173 10.50 2.77 13.49
C PHE A 173 9.87 3.45 12.28
N GLY A 174 8.60 3.14 11.99
CA GLY A 174 7.87 3.70 10.85
C GLY A 174 7.85 5.24 10.80
N ILE A 175 7.86 5.91 11.96
CA ILE A 175 7.80 7.37 12.01
C ILE A 175 9.10 8.03 11.54
N LEU A 176 10.24 7.34 11.65
CA LEU A 176 11.56 7.89 11.31
C LEU A 176 11.66 8.24 9.83
N TYR A 177 10.98 7.49 8.99
CA TYR A 177 10.93 7.72 7.54
C TYR A 177 9.55 8.14 7.05
N ASN A 178 8.53 8.28 7.91
CA ASN A 178 7.16 8.56 7.46
C ASN A 178 7.02 9.85 6.61
N TYR A 179 7.96 10.79 6.74
CA TYR A 179 7.96 12.05 6.00
C TYR A 179 8.80 12.04 4.73
N THR A 180 9.42 10.91 4.37
CA THR A 180 10.15 10.77 3.10
C THR A 180 9.20 10.66 1.92
N GLU A 181 8.00 10.12 2.15
CA GLU A 181 6.94 9.91 1.16
C GLU A 181 5.57 10.29 1.73
N ASN A 182 4.57 10.42 0.87
CA ASN A 182 3.18 10.56 1.26
C ASN A 182 2.57 9.16 1.43
N PHE A 183 2.63 8.61 2.64
CA PHE A 183 2.24 7.23 2.86
C PHE A 183 0.73 6.97 2.96
N VAL A 184 0.30 5.86 2.36
CA VAL A 184 -0.92 5.11 2.70
C VAL A 184 -0.50 3.90 3.54
N LEU A 185 -1.19 3.64 4.64
CA LEU A 185 -0.99 2.49 5.53
C LEU A 185 -1.90 1.34 5.05
N PRO A 186 -1.36 0.29 4.40
CA PRO A 186 -2.19 -0.74 3.80
C PRO A 186 -2.31 -1.97 4.70
N LEU A 187 -3.54 -2.44 4.88
CA LEU A 187 -3.87 -3.83 5.22
C LEU A 187 -4.68 -4.40 4.05
N SER A 188 -3.96 -4.76 2.99
CA SER A 188 -4.51 -5.16 1.69
C SER A 188 -4.94 -6.63 1.67
N HIS A 189 -5.45 -7.07 0.51
CA HIS A 189 -5.83 -8.45 0.24
C HIS A 189 -4.67 -9.43 0.32
N ASP A 190 -3.46 -9.02 -0.10
CA ASP A 190 -2.25 -9.85 -0.04
C ASP A 190 -1.88 -10.29 1.37
N GLU A 191 -2.36 -9.56 2.38
CA GLU A 191 -2.11 -9.84 3.79
C GLU A 191 -3.14 -10.78 4.42
N VAL A 192 -4.10 -11.32 3.67
CA VAL A 192 -5.10 -12.24 4.20
C VAL A 192 -5.31 -13.47 3.32
N VAL A 193 -4.27 -13.89 2.62
CA VAL A 193 -4.24 -15.03 1.69
C VAL A 193 -2.96 -15.86 1.86
N HIS A 194 -2.87 -16.97 1.11
CA HIS A 194 -1.67 -17.79 0.93
C HIS A 194 -1.03 -18.28 2.24
N GLY A 195 -1.86 -18.66 3.22
CA GLY A 195 -1.38 -19.20 4.50
C GLY A 195 -0.96 -18.13 5.52
N LYS A 196 -1.09 -16.84 5.17
CA LYS A 196 -0.75 -15.73 6.08
C LYS A 196 -1.82 -15.47 7.17
N LYS A 197 -2.94 -16.19 7.15
CA LYS A 197 -4.13 -16.04 8.00
C LYS A 197 -4.86 -14.69 7.82
N SER A 198 -6.08 -14.61 8.32
CA SER A 198 -6.76 -13.32 8.52
C SER A 198 -6.03 -12.46 9.55
N ILE A 199 -6.31 -11.15 9.58
CA ILE A 199 -5.74 -10.26 10.59
C ILE A 199 -6.16 -10.68 12.01
N LEU A 200 -7.40 -11.16 12.19
CA LEU A 200 -7.88 -11.67 13.48
C LEU A 200 -7.07 -12.89 13.95
N ASP A 201 -6.82 -13.85 13.05
CA ASP A 201 -6.13 -15.10 13.40
C ASP A 201 -4.61 -14.98 13.49
N ARG A 202 -4.06 -13.83 13.14
CA ARG A 202 -2.69 -13.43 13.49
C ARG A 202 -2.57 -13.01 14.95
N MET A 203 -3.65 -12.59 15.62
CA MET A 203 -3.60 -12.10 17.00
C MET A 203 -3.40 -13.24 18.01
N PRO A 204 -2.60 -13.04 19.07
CA PRO A 204 -2.36 -14.04 20.10
C PRO A 204 -3.50 -14.11 21.13
N GLY A 205 -3.48 -15.17 21.94
CA GLY A 205 -4.35 -15.31 23.11
C GLY A 205 -5.68 -16.01 22.83
N ASP A 206 -6.54 -15.98 23.84
CA ASP A 206 -7.91 -16.45 23.71
C ASP A 206 -8.73 -15.55 22.77
N ALA A 207 -9.96 -15.95 22.49
CA ALA A 207 -10.76 -15.22 21.53
C ALA A 207 -11.09 -13.79 22.00
N TRP A 208 -11.30 -13.53 23.29
CA TRP A 208 -11.48 -12.15 23.77
C TRP A 208 -10.22 -11.31 23.49
N GLN A 209 -9.04 -11.87 23.76
CA GLN A 209 -7.75 -11.22 23.51
C GLN A 209 -7.51 -10.97 22.02
N LYS A 210 -7.84 -11.91 21.13
CA LYS A 210 -7.72 -11.73 19.68
C LYS A 210 -8.51 -10.52 19.18
N PHE A 211 -9.78 -10.43 19.57
CA PHE A 211 -10.62 -9.28 19.18
C PHE A 211 -10.16 -7.98 19.85
N ALA A 212 -9.65 -8.03 21.09
CA ALA A 212 -9.08 -6.85 21.75
C ALA A 212 -7.82 -6.33 21.04
N ASN A 213 -6.91 -7.22 20.68
CA ASN A 213 -5.70 -6.90 19.90
C ASN A 213 -6.05 -6.28 18.55
N LEU A 214 -7.03 -6.86 17.83
CA LEU A 214 -7.48 -6.32 16.56
C LEU A 214 -8.01 -4.88 16.68
N ARG A 215 -8.83 -4.63 17.71
CA ARG A 215 -9.37 -3.29 17.99
C ARG A 215 -8.27 -2.29 18.35
N ALA A 216 -7.31 -2.69 19.19
CA ALA A 216 -6.16 -1.85 19.53
C ALA A 216 -5.32 -1.52 18.28
N TYR A 217 -5.10 -2.52 17.42
CA TYR A 217 -4.36 -2.34 16.18
C TYR A 217 -5.06 -1.41 15.19
N TYR A 218 -6.39 -1.49 15.05
CA TYR A 218 -7.13 -0.53 14.20
C TYR A 218 -7.14 0.88 14.78
N GLY A 219 -7.24 1.03 16.11
CA GLY A 219 -7.06 2.32 16.77
C GLY A 219 -5.68 2.92 16.46
N TRP A 220 -4.63 2.11 16.55
CA TRP A 220 -3.27 2.48 16.17
C TRP A 220 -3.18 2.91 14.70
N MET A 221 -3.64 2.07 13.78
CA MET A 221 -3.61 2.33 12.33
C MET A 221 -4.32 3.64 11.97
N TRP A 222 -5.50 3.91 12.54
CA TRP A 222 -6.25 5.14 12.26
C TRP A 222 -5.55 6.38 12.80
N ALA A 223 -4.86 6.25 13.93
CA ALA A 223 -4.17 7.34 14.60
C ALA A 223 -2.77 7.63 14.06
N PHE A 224 -2.05 6.62 13.56
CA PHE A 224 -0.71 6.77 12.99
C PHE A 224 -0.74 7.72 11.77
N PRO A 225 0.26 8.59 11.53
CA PRO A 225 0.26 9.47 10.36
C PRO A 225 0.24 8.70 9.02
N GLY A 226 -0.57 9.17 8.07
CA GLY A 226 -0.73 8.57 6.74
C GLY A 226 -2.18 8.17 6.41
N LYS A 227 -2.49 7.97 5.13
CA LYS A 227 -3.85 7.58 4.69
C LYS A 227 -4.14 6.10 4.99
N LYS A 228 -5.40 5.68 4.97
CA LYS A 228 -5.83 4.35 5.45
C LYS A 228 -6.34 3.48 4.32
N LEU A 229 -5.93 2.22 4.29
CA LEU A 229 -6.51 1.20 3.41
C LEU A 229 -6.73 -0.10 4.19
N LEU A 230 -7.99 -0.53 4.26
CA LEU A 230 -8.39 -1.78 4.91
C LEU A 230 -9.19 -2.62 3.91
N PHE A 231 -8.72 -3.85 3.64
CA PHE A 231 -9.39 -4.76 2.72
C PHE A 231 -10.71 -5.32 3.30
N MET A 232 -11.67 -5.63 2.42
CA MET A 232 -12.98 -6.15 2.81
C MET A 232 -12.88 -7.44 3.63
N GLY A 233 -13.80 -7.64 4.57
CA GLY A 233 -13.78 -8.75 5.53
C GLY A 233 -13.02 -8.41 6.81
N ASN A 234 -12.01 -7.55 6.74
CA ASN A 234 -11.24 -7.14 7.91
C ASN A 234 -12.07 -6.24 8.85
N GLU A 235 -12.99 -5.45 8.31
CA GLU A 235 -13.82 -4.50 9.07
C GLU A 235 -14.80 -5.16 10.05
N PHE A 236 -15.12 -6.45 9.87
CA PHE A 236 -15.92 -7.24 10.81
C PHE A 236 -15.15 -8.45 11.36
N ALA A 237 -13.83 -8.45 11.22
CA ALA A 237 -12.95 -9.50 11.73
C ALA A 237 -13.29 -10.89 11.18
N GLN A 238 -13.36 -11.04 9.86
CA GLN A 238 -13.46 -12.36 9.23
C GLN A 238 -12.30 -13.26 9.72
N GLY A 239 -12.63 -14.47 10.16
CA GLY A 239 -11.65 -15.43 10.67
C GLY A 239 -10.86 -16.12 9.56
N ARG A 240 -11.55 -16.58 8.51
CA ARG A 240 -10.90 -17.30 7.41
C ARG A 240 -10.13 -16.35 6.50
N GLU A 241 -9.07 -16.87 5.87
CA GLU A 241 -8.42 -16.18 4.75
C GLU A 241 -9.42 -15.83 3.66
N TRP A 242 -9.13 -14.75 2.94
CA TRP A 242 -9.92 -14.38 1.78
C TRP A 242 -9.81 -15.46 0.71
N ASN A 243 -10.95 -15.81 0.12
CA ASN A 243 -11.04 -16.73 -0.99
C ASN A 243 -11.82 -16.03 -2.10
N HIS A 244 -11.18 -15.82 -3.25
CA HIS A 244 -11.81 -15.17 -4.41
C HIS A 244 -12.96 -15.99 -5.02
N ASP A 245 -13.00 -17.31 -4.78
CA ASP A 245 -14.06 -18.21 -5.24
C ASP A 245 -15.29 -18.24 -4.31
N ALA A 246 -15.24 -17.54 -3.17
CA ALA A 246 -16.31 -17.55 -2.17
C ALA A 246 -16.70 -16.14 -1.74
N SER A 247 -17.96 -15.98 -1.30
CA SER A 247 -18.38 -14.75 -0.64
C SER A 247 -17.67 -14.58 0.70
N LEU A 248 -17.59 -13.34 1.18
CA LEU A 248 -17.20 -13.06 2.56
C LEU A 248 -18.13 -13.74 3.58
N ASP A 249 -17.63 -13.91 4.80
CA ASP A 249 -18.32 -14.59 5.92
C ASP A 249 -19.39 -13.70 6.56
N TRP A 250 -20.36 -13.23 5.77
CA TRP A 250 -21.43 -12.34 6.23
C TRP A 250 -22.28 -12.93 7.37
N HIS A 251 -22.37 -14.25 7.47
CA HIS A 251 -23.06 -14.96 8.54
C HIS A 251 -22.51 -14.64 9.95
N LEU A 252 -21.27 -14.13 10.06
CA LEU A 252 -20.69 -13.66 11.33
C LEU A 252 -21.42 -12.45 11.91
N LEU A 253 -22.17 -11.73 11.07
CA LEU A 253 -23.01 -10.58 11.44
C LEU A 253 -24.50 -10.93 11.48
N GLU A 254 -24.86 -12.21 11.40
CA GLU A 254 -26.24 -12.66 11.59
C GLU A 254 -26.54 -12.87 13.08
N GLY A 255 -27.79 -12.61 13.48
CA GLY A 255 -28.27 -12.86 14.85
C GLY A 255 -28.03 -11.68 15.81
N GLY A 256 -27.66 -12.01 17.06
CA GLY A 256 -27.48 -11.04 18.14
C GLY A 256 -26.09 -10.39 18.16
N ASP A 257 -25.95 -9.32 18.96
CA ASP A 257 -24.69 -8.60 19.11
C ASP A 257 -23.55 -9.51 19.60
N ASN A 258 -22.42 -9.47 18.90
CA ASN A 258 -21.26 -10.34 19.14
C ASN A 258 -19.94 -9.56 18.90
N TRP A 259 -18.80 -10.24 18.98
CA TRP A 259 -17.50 -9.57 18.81
C TRP A 259 -17.24 -9.03 17.40
N HIS A 260 -17.78 -9.64 16.35
CA HIS A 260 -17.68 -9.17 14.96
C HIS A 260 -18.43 -7.85 14.78
N HIS A 261 -19.65 -7.76 15.32
CA HIS A 261 -20.40 -6.50 15.39
C HIS A 261 -19.63 -5.41 16.16
N GLY A 262 -18.92 -5.80 17.23
CA GLY A 262 -18.06 -4.88 17.98
C GLY A 262 -16.92 -4.28 17.15
N VAL A 263 -16.26 -5.09 16.30
CA VAL A 263 -15.21 -4.60 15.39
C VAL A 263 -15.79 -3.72 14.28
N GLN A 264 -16.93 -4.11 13.70
CA GLN A 264 -17.62 -3.31 12.69
C GLN A 264 -18.03 -1.93 13.23
N ARG A 265 -18.56 -1.88 14.46
CA ARG A 265 -18.85 -0.61 15.14
C ARG A 265 -17.59 0.22 15.37
N LEU A 266 -16.50 -0.41 15.82
CA LEU A 266 -15.23 0.30 15.99
C LEU A 266 -14.77 0.93 14.67
N VAL A 267 -14.74 0.18 13.56
CA VAL A 267 -14.30 0.72 12.26
C VAL A 267 -15.19 1.86 11.79
N ARG A 268 -16.51 1.75 11.98
CA ARG A 268 -17.45 2.85 11.73
C ARG A 268 -17.10 4.09 12.56
N ASP A 269 -16.90 3.92 13.87
CA ASP A 269 -16.67 5.03 14.79
C ASP A 269 -15.28 5.67 14.58
N LEU A 270 -14.26 4.86 14.23
CA LEU A 270 -12.94 5.32 13.80
C LEU A 270 -13.04 6.15 12.51
N ASN A 271 -13.83 5.72 11.53
CA ASN A 271 -14.05 6.48 10.30
C ASN A 271 -14.78 7.81 10.56
N LEU A 272 -15.79 7.83 11.43
CA LEU A 272 -16.45 9.06 11.83
C LEU A 272 -15.49 10.01 12.55
N THR A 273 -14.69 9.48 13.48
CA THR A 273 -13.67 10.23 14.22
C THR A 273 -12.62 10.84 13.27
N TYR A 274 -12.07 10.02 12.36
CA TYR A 274 -11.07 10.44 11.38
C TYR A 274 -11.56 11.58 10.48
N ARG A 275 -12.82 11.51 10.03
CA ARG A 275 -13.43 12.54 9.19
C ARG A 275 -13.78 13.81 9.96
N HIS A 276 -14.19 13.67 11.22
CA HIS A 276 -14.61 14.81 12.03
C HIS A 276 -13.42 15.65 12.52
N HIS A 277 -12.31 15.00 12.86
CA HIS A 277 -11.16 15.68 13.44
C HIS A 277 -10.02 15.86 12.43
N LYS A 278 -9.78 17.11 12.01
CA LYS A 278 -8.70 17.47 11.08
C LYS A 278 -7.32 16.99 11.55
N ALA A 279 -7.06 17.01 12.86
CA ALA A 279 -5.78 16.58 13.44
C ALA A 279 -5.40 15.14 13.02
N MET A 280 -6.38 14.29 12.72
CA MET A 280 -6.15 12.91 12.32
C MET A 280 -5.64 12.76 10.88
N HIS A 281 -5.77 13.78 10.02
CA HIS A 281 -5.54 13.64 8.59
C HIS A 281 -4.94 14.84 7.84
N GLU A 282 -5.05 16.07 8.37
CA GLU A 282 -4.66 17.29 7.65
C GLU A 282 -3.14 17.40 7.49
N LEU A 283 -2.38 16.98 8.50
CA LEU A 283 -0.92 17.08 8.56
C LEU A 283 -0.24 15.70 8.56
N ASP A 284 -0.81 14.70 7.87
CA ASP A 284 -0.22 13.35 7.79
C ASP A 284 1.21 13.31 7.24
N PHE A 285 1.60 14.32 6.45
CA PHE A 285 2.89 14.40 5.75
C PHE A 285 3.75 15.58 6.19
N ASP A 286 3.37 16.23 7.29
CA ASP A 286 4.13 17.31 7.91
C ASP A 286 4.59 16.86 9.30
N PRO A 287 5.90 16.94 9.62
CA PRO A 287 6.40 16.58 10.94
C PRO A 287 5.72 17.30 12.11
N TYR A 288 5.16 18.50 11.90
CA TYR A 288 4.40 19.21 12.93
C TYR A 288 3.13 18.46 13.37
N GLY A 289 2.55 17.65 12.47
CA GLY A 289 1.31 16.91 12.69
C GLY A 289 1.40 15.77 13.70
N PHE A 290 2.59 15.46 14.23
CA PHE A 290 2.84 14.35 15.13
C PHE A 290 3.95 14.66 16.14
N GLU A 291 3.76 14.26 17.39
CA GLU A 291 4.83 14.28 18.40
C GLU A 291 4.65 13.15 19.42
N TRP A 292 5.73 12.43 19.74
CA TRP A 292 5.72 11.45 20.81
C TRP A 292 5.62 12.13 22.18
N LEU A 293 4.71 11.64 23.02
CA LEU A 293 4.62 12.00 24.43
C LEU A 293 5.22 10.90 25.33
N VAL A 294 5.03 9.64 24.93
CA VAL A 294 5.64 8.45 25.54
C VAL A 294 6.00 7.48 24.42
N VAL A 295 7.30 7.24 24.21
CA VAL A 295 7.82 6.35 23.17
C VAL A 295 8.68 5.20 23.71
N ASP A 296 9.09 5.28 24.98
CA ASP A 296 10.07 4.34 25.57
C ASP A 296 9.48 3.41 26.65
N ASP A 297 8.16 3.43 26.91
CA ASP A 297 7.50 2.54 27.90
C ASP A 297 7.29 1.13 27.33
N LYS A 298 8.40 0.52 26.91
CA LYS A 298 8.44 -0.80 26.29
C LYS A 298 8.06 -1.92 27.25
N GLU A 299 8.41 -1.80 28.53
CA GLU A 299 8.10 -2.81 29.55
C GLU A 299 6.59 -3.01 29.72
N ARG A 300 5.79 -1.98 29.43
CA ARG A 300 4.32 -2.04 29.45
C ARG A 300 3.69 -2.03 28.06
N SER A 301 4.50 -1.92 27.00
CA SER A 301 4.04 -1.75 25.61
C SER A 301 3.03 -0.61 25.46
N VAL A 302 3.33 0.53 26.09
CA VAL A 302 2.50 1.74 26.03
C VAL A 302 3.15 2.76 25.11
N LEU A 303 2.37 3.26 24.15
CA LEU A 303 2.76 4.37 23.28
C LEU A 303 1.73 5.48 23.37
N ILE A 304 2.22 6.72 23.53
CA ILE A 304 1.38 7.91 23.59
C ILE A 304 1.98 8.97 22.67
N PHE A 305 1.15 9.54 21.81
CA PHE A 305 1.54 10.64 20.93
C PHE A 305 0.39 11.62 20.75
N VAL A 306 0.71 12.80 20.25
CA VAL A 306 -0.27 13.81 19.85
C VAL A 306 -0.31 13.94 18.34
N ARG A 307 -1.52 14.11 17.81
CA ARG A 307 -1.79 14.50 16.42
C ARG A 307 -2.26 15.95 16.39
N ARG A 308 -1.80 16.72 15.40
CA ARG A 308 -2.13 18.16 15.25
C ARG A 308 -2.73 18.50 13.91
N ASP A 309 -3.59 19.50 13.89
CA ASP A 309 -4.03 20.18 12.67
C ASP A 309 -3.31 21.53 12.49
N LYS A 310 -3.58 22.23 11.38
CA LYS A 310 -2.96 23.53 11.06
C LYS A 310 -3.35 24.65 12.00
N GLU A 311 -4.48 24.52 12.69
CA GLU A 311 -4.98 25.50 13.66
C GLU A 311 -4.39 25.26 15.05
N GLY A 312 -3.64 24.17 15.24
CA GLY A 312 -3.03 23.77 16.50
C GLY A 312 -3.98 22.96 17.41
N ASN A 313 -5.12 22.48 16.89
CA ASN A 313 -5.97 21.57 17.66
C ASN A 313 -5.29 20.20 17.78
N GLU A 314 -5.40 19.60 18.97
CA GLU A 314 -4.66 18.40 19.32
C GLU A 314 -5.58 17.21 19.62
N ILE A 315 -5.14 16.02 19.25
CA ILE A 315 -5.68 14.74 19.73
C ILE A 315 -4.55 13.92 20.34
N ILE A 316 -4.70 13.58 21.61
CA ILE A 316 -3.81 12.65 22.30
C ILE A 316 -4.29 11.23 22.03
N VAL A 317 -3.38 10.40 21.55
CA VAL A 317 -3.61 8.98 21.28
C VAL A 317 -2.78 8.19 22.27
N ALA A 318 -3.43 7.29 23.02
CA ALA A 318 -2.78 6.38 23.95
C ALA A 318 -3.12 4.94 23.58
N SER A 319 -2.10 4.12 23.35
CA SER A 319 -2.23 2.71 23.01
C SER A 319 -1.53 1.86 24.06
N ASN A 320 -2.22 0.85 24.56
CA ASN A 320 -1.66 -0.20 25.41
C ASN A 320 -1.79 -1.54 24.68
N PHE A 321 -0.67 -2.21 24.46
CA PHE A 321 -0.60 -3.47 23.73
C PHE A 321 -0.32 -4.68 24.64
N THR A 322 -0.79 -4.67 25.90
CA THR A 322 -0.72 -5.83 26.81
C THR A 322 -2.07 -6.26 27.37
#